data_AF-A0AA95GTV0-F1
#
_entry.id   AF-A0AA95GTV0-F1
#
_cell.length_a   1.000
_cell.length_b   1.000
_cell.length_c   1.000
_cell.angle_alpha   90.00
_cell.angle_beta   90.00
_cell.angle_gamma   90.00
#
_symmetry.space_group_name_H-M   'P 1'
#
loop_
_entity.id
_entity.type
_entity.pdbx_description
1 polymer ?
#
loop_
_entity_poly.entity_id
_entity_poly.type
_entity_poly.pdbx_seq_one_letter_code
_entity_poly.pdbx_strand_id
1 'polypeptide(L)'
;MTITELSERLWLDVVRVAKYLLPEGKKEGHEWVAGSVHGEQGKSLKVNLSGKKVWSDFAEGTGGDLLDLWVQVRGCSLHQAMAEAKQFLGIADESGAFEAKRKKQFKRPQPASLKKTVREPQDCYKYLQSRGIDRKTAEEFQVSDGIVWSPEDNRELPAIAFPYKRDGELMQVKRISTARPDGKKVISVEADCEPCLFGWQALPKATRAVILCEGEIDCMSYHQYGLSALSVPFGGGGGAKQQWIEYEFHNLDRFTEIWLSMDNDEVGQQAALEIARRLGEYRCRLVKLPHKDINECLQAGMTQQEIVHYLETAAYFDPEELCTARDFYQSTLDAFYGKEEYLFKTPWESLNRHFSYRESELTLLNGVNGHGKSEILGHVLCEAMRQGMRACVASFELKPATFLKRLTRQATCAKLPSQLEIESAFKFYDDRLWLFGLTGTAKSSRLLEIFRYANRRYGINLFIIDSLMKCGLADDDYNGQKSFMDALCDFKNKTSSHVILVTHSRKSESEEKPTGKMDVKGSGSITDLADNLFIIWRNKRRERALQKLEASQLLTEKEQEYLKEPASILCLEKQRNGEGWEGKISLYLDKQAHQFLAEENTSPYNYIANMPNSDYDQVWMNNNVSRD
;
A
#
# COMPACT_ATOMS: atom_id res chain seq x y z
N MET A 1 -15.21 23.12 -2.37
CA MET A 1 -14.89 24.25 -3.27
C MET A 1 -13.69 24.99 -2.69
N THR A 2 -12.61 25.10 -3.44
CA THR A 2 -11.35 25.74 -3.00
C THR A 2 -11.46 27.27 -3.02
N ILE A 3 -10.54 27.96 -2.34
CA ILE A 3 -10.49 29.44 -2.34
C ILE A 3 -10.32 30.01 -3.76
N THR A 4 -9.51 29.34 -4.59
CA THR A 4 -9.27 29.74 -5.98
C THR A 4 -10.56 29.63 -6.79
N GLU A 5 -11.28 28.52 -6.69
CA GLU A 5 -12.57 28.33 -7.37
C GLU A 5 -13.60 29.38 -6.94
N LEU A 6 -13.65 29.73 -5.65
CA LEU A 6 -14.54 30.77 -5.13
C LEU A 6 -14.17 32.16 -5.67
N SER A 7 -12.88 32.50 -5.65
CA SER A 7 -12.36 33.76 -6.20
C SER A 7 -12.70 33.87 -7.69
N GLU A 8 -12.51 32.79 -8.46
CA GLU A 8 -12.88 32.76 -9.88
C GLU A 8 -14.38 32.98 -10.12
N ARG A 9 -15.24 32.36 -9.31
CA ARG A 9 -16.70 32.57 -9.40
C ARG A 9 -17.08 34.01 -9.05
N LEU A 10 -16.45 34.63 -8.06
CA LEU A 10 -16.67 36.04 -7.76
C LEU A 10 -16.30 36.94 -8.95
N TRP A 11 -15.23 36.62 -9.67
CA TRP A 11 -14.83 37.36 -10.87
C TRP A 11 -15.81 37.19 -12.03
N LEU A 12 -16.53 36.07 -12.15
CA LEU A 12 -17.61 35.92 -13.13
C LEU A 12 -18.77 36.89 -12.85
N ASP A 13 -18.99 37.24 -11.58
CA ASP A 13 -20.03 38.16 -11.12
C ASP A 13 -19.47 39.53 -10.65
N VAL A 14 -18.28 39.93 -11.13
CA VAL A 14 -17.51 41.08 -10.61
C VAL A 14 -18.31 42.37 -10.50
N VAL A 15 -19.18 42.68 -11.46
CA VAL A 15 -20.01 43.90 -11.43
C VAL A 15 -21.00 43.87 -10.26
N ARG A 16 -21.60 42.70 -10.00
CA ARG A 16 -22.55 42.51 -8.91
C ARG A 16 -21.83 42.55 -7.56
N VAL A 17 -20.64 41.96 -7.49
CA VAL A 17 -19.78 41.96 -6.29
C VAL A 17 -19.30 43.39 -5.96
N ALA A 18 -18.76 44.12 -6.94
CA ALA A 18 -18.28 45.48 -6.76
C ALA A 18 -19.41 46.42 -6.30
N LYS A 19 -20.60 46.30 -6.87
CA LYS A 19 -21.79 47.04 -6.44
C LYS A 19 -22.26 46.66 -5.03
N TYR A 20 -22.11 45.40 -4.64
CA TYR A 20 -22.50 44.92 -3.31
C TYR A 20 -21.55 45.42 -2.21
N LEU A 21 -20.25 45.43 -2.49
CA LEU A 21 -19.22 45.87 -1.54
C LEU A 21 -19.06 47.39 -1.51
N LEU A 22 -19.19 48.06 -2.66
CA LEU A 22 -18.94 49.49 -2.84
C LEU A 22 -20.19 50.14 -3.48
N PRO A 23 -21.29 50.29 -2.72
CA PRO A 23 -22.60 50.65 -3.27
C PRO A 23 -22.68 52.07 -3.85
N GLU A 24 -21.93 53.03 -3.31
CA GLU A 24 -21.87 54.41 -3.81
C GLU A 24 -20.79 54.61 -4.90
N GLY A 25 -20.09 53.53 -5.27
CA GLY A 25 -19.18 53.52 -6.41
C GLY A 25 -19.93 53.58 -7.75
N LYS A 26 -19.21 53.90 -8.82
CA LYS A 26 -19.76 53.97 -10.18
C LYS A 26 -18.90 53.27 -11.20
N LYS A 27 -19.53 52.76 -12.25
CA LYS A 27 -18.82 52.21 -13.40
C LYS A 27 -18.28 53.34 -14.28
N GLU A 28 -16.96 53.39 -14.45
CA GLU A 28 -16.27 54.25 -15.43
C GLU A 28 -15.50 53.35 -16.42
N GLY A 29 -16.02 53.22 -17.64
CA GLY A 29 -15.42 52.34 -18.66
C GLY A 29 -15.41 50.86 -18.24
N HIS A 30 -14.19 50.30 -18.16
CA HIS A 30 -13.93 48.91 -17.76
C HIS A 30 -13.62 48.76 -16.25
N GLU A 31 -13.83 49.81 -15.46
CA GLU A 31 -13.53 49.81 -14.02
C GLU A 31 -14.78 50.19 -13.20
N TRP A 32 -14.88 49.63 -12.00
CA TRP A 32 -15.75 50.15 -10.94
C TRP A 32 -14.91 51.02 -10.02
N VAL A 33 -15.33 52.27 -9.82
CA VAL A 33 -14.52 53.31 -9.18
C VAL A 33 -15.21 53.80 -7.91
N ALA A 34 -14.44 53.87 -6.82
CA ALA A 34 -14.86 54.37 -5.52
C ALA A 34 -13.76 55.25 -4.87
N GLY A 35 -14.10 55.95 -3.79
CA GLY A 35 -13.18 56.80 -3.04
C GLY A 35 -12.17 56.02 -2.19
N SER A 36 -12.61 54.95 -1.53
CA SER A 36 -11.78 54.03 -0.76
C SER A 36 -12.53 52.70 -0.52
N VAL A 37 -11.97 51.84 0.33
CA VAL A 37 -12.62 50.62 0.83
C VAL A 37 -13.87 50.87 1.69
N HIS A 38 -14.13 52.12 2.12
CA HIS A 38 -15.36 52.49 2.82
C HIS A 38 -16.53 52.80 1.85
N GLY A 39 -16.26 52.77 0.54
CA GLY A 39 -17.30 52.77 -0.49
C GLY A 39 -17.86 54.13 -0.86
N GLU A 40 -17.31 55.24 -0.33
CA GLU A 40 -17.72 56.61 -0.65
C GLU A 40 -17.39 57.02 -2.09
N GLN A 41 -17.97 58.14 -2.55
CA GLN A 41 -17.72 58.67 -3.89
C GLN A 41 -16.30 59.21 -4.01
N GLY A 42 -15.57 58.75 -5.02
CA GLY A 42 -14.21 59.22 -5.33
C GLY A 42 -13.61 58.45 -6.49
N LYS A 43 -12.28 58.56 -6.68
CA LYS A 43 -11.56 57.94 -7.81
C LYS A 43 -10.30 57.14 -7.44
N SER A 44 -10.06 56.92 -6.15
CA SER A 44 -8.81 56.34 -5.66
C SER A 44 -8.81 54.82 -5.66
N LEU A 45 -9.96 54.18 -5.45
CA LEU A 45 -10.12 52.73 -5.51
C LEU A 45 -10.74 52.32 -6.85
N LYS A 46 -10.12 51.33 -7.51
CA LYS A 46 -10.56 50.79 -8.80
C LYS A 46 -10.62 49.26 -8.78
N VAL A 47 -11.75 48.72 -9.19
CA VAL A 47 -11.94 47.27 -9.44
C VAL A 47 -12.03 47.05 -10.94
N ASN A 48 -11.17 46.21 -11.49
CA ASN A 48 -11.18 45.93 -12.92
C ASN A 48 -12.34 44.98 -13.28
N LEU A 49 -13.27 45.44 -14.12
CA LEU A 49 -14.46 44.67 -14.49
C LEU A 49 -14.23 43.73 -15.68
N SER A 50 -13.12 43.90 -16.40
CA SER A 50 -12.77 43.09 -17.57
C SER A 50 -11.26 43.09 -17.83
N GLY A 51 -10.64 41.93 -17.77
CA GLY A 51 -9.20 41.78 -17.97
C GLY A 51 -8.50 41.26 -16.72
N LYS A 52 -7.64 42.09 -16.11
CA LYS A 52 -6.87 41.69 -14.93
C LYS A 52 -7.82 41.50 -13.74
N LYS A 53 -7.92 40.28 -13.21
CA LYS A 53 -8.72 39.91 -12.03
C LYS A 53 -8.13 40.52 -10.74
N VAL A 54 -8.10 41.85 -10.65
CA VAL A 54 -7.47 42.60 -9.56
C VAL A 54 -8.24 43.88 -9.23
N TRP A 55 -8.18 44.30 -7.97
CA TRP A 55 -8.54 45.65 -7.53
C TRP A 55 -7.33 46.36 -6.92
N SER A 56 -7.35 47.69 -6.91
CA SER A 56 -6.31 48.50 -6.28
C SER A 56 -6.87 49.80 -5.74
N ASP A 57 -6.41 50.18 -4.55
CA ASP A 57 -6.53 51.53 -4.00
C ASP A 57 -5.20 52.27 -4.18
N PHE A 58 -5.21 53.28 -5.04
CA PHE A 58 -4.02 54.05 -5.41
C PHE A 58 -3.62 55.09 -4.36
N ALA A 59 -4.48 55.41 -3.40
CA ALA A 59 -4.15 56.32 -2.30
C ALA A 59 -3.42 55.58 -1.18
N GLU A 60 -3.91 54.39 -0.81
CA GLU A 60 -3.36 53.58 0.29
C GLU A 60 -2.34 52.52 -0.17
N GLY A 61 -2.19 52.30 -1.48
CA GLY A 61 -1.24 51.33 -2.03
C GLY A 61 -1.62 49.87 -1.79
N THR A 62 -2.90 49.59 -1.55
CA THR A 62 -3.42 48.24 -1.28
C THR A 62 -4.13 47.66 -2.50
N GLY A 63 -4.19 46.34 -2.63
CA GLY A 63 -4.85 45.66 -3.73
C GLY A 63 -4.83 44.15 -3.57
N GLY A 64 -5.56 43.44 -4.42
CA GLY A 64 -5.69 41.98 -4.34
C GLY A 64 -6.83 41.44 -5.21
N ASP A 65 -7.35 40.27 -4.83
CA ASP A 65 -8.54 39.70 -5.46
C ASP A 65 -9.85 40.21 -4.79
N LEU A 66 -11.01 39.77 -5.28
CA LEU A 66 -12.29 40.22 -4.73
C LEU A 66 -12.55 39.74 -3.29
N LEU A 67 -11.94 38.65 -2.84
CA LEU A 67 -12.02 38.22 -1.43
C LEU A 67 -11.17 39.14 -0.54
N ASP A 68 -10.00 39.56 -1.03
CA ASP A 68 -9.16 40.54 -0.32
C ASP A 68 -9.87 41.90 -0.22
N LEU A 69 -10.61 42.32 -1.27
CA LEU A 69 -11.47 43.51 -1.21
C LEU A 69 -12.55 43.35 -0.15
N TRP A 70 -13.20 42.19 -0.11
CA TRP A 70 -14.27 41.89 0.85
C TRP A 70 -13.78 41.98 2.29
N VAL A 71 -12.59 41.42 2.57
CA VAL A 71 -11.89 41.50 3.85
C VAL A 71 -11.67 42.95 4.28
N GLN A 72 -11.16 43.80 3.36
CA GLN A 72 -10.87 45.20 3.65
C GLN A 72 -12.15 46.01 3.88
N VAL A 73 -13.16 45.85 3.02
CA VAL A 73 -14.44 46.58 3.09
C VAL A 73 -15.22 46.22 4.36
N ARG A 74 -15.25 44.94 4.74
CA ARG A 74 -16.01 44.45 5.90
C ARG A 74 -15.23 44.48 7.21
N GLY A 75 -13.92 44.71 7.16
CA GLY A 75 -13.04 44.62 8.33
C GLY A 75 -13.07 43.22 8.97
N CYS A 76 -13.33 42.17 8.19
CA CYS A 76 -13.56 40.82 8.67
C CYS A 76 -12.38 39.89 8.36
N SER A 77 -12.39 38.67 8.90
CA SER A 77 -11.41 37.66 8.51
C SER A 77 -11.72 37.13 7.10
N LEU A 78 -10.72 36.59 6.42
CA LEU A 78 -10.91 35.99 5.10
C LEU A 78 -11.92 34.83 5.11
N HIS A 79 -12.00 34.09 6.22
CA HIS A 79 -13.01 33.03 6.36
C HIS A 79 -14.43 33.61 6.38
N GLN A 80 -14.66 34.68 7.14
CA GLN A 80 -15.94 35.39 7.16
C GLN A 80 -16.27 35.94 5.77
N ALA A 81 -15.29 36.53 5.09
CA ALA A 81 -15.44 36.97 3.71
C ALA A 81 -15.79 35.82 2.75
N MET A 82 -15.17 34.66 2.88
CA MET A 82 -15.48 33.47 2.07
C MET A 82 -16.89 32.93 2.34
N ALA A 83 -17.33 32.91 3.60
CA ALA A 83 -18.68 32.49 3.97
C ALA A 83 -19.74 33.46 3.42
N GLU A 84 -19.53 34.77 3.60
CA GLU A 84 -20.39 35.81 3.03
C GLU A 84 -20.41 35.74 1.49
N ALA A 85 -19.26 35.53 0.85
CA ALA A 85 -19.14 35.40 -0.59
C ALA A 85 -19.89 34.18 -1.12
N LYS A 86 -19.79 33.02 -0.46
CA LYS A 86 -20.57 31.82 -0.80
C LYS A 86 -22.07 32.08 -0.68
N GLN A 87 -22.49 32.73 0.41
CA GLN A 87 -23.89 33.10 0.62
C GLN A 87 -24.37 34.08 -0.47
N PHE A 88 -23.56 35.07 -0.83
CA PHE A 88 -23.85 36.04 -1.88
C PHE A 88 -24.01 35.37 -3.26
N LEU A 89 -23.18 34.38 -3.56
CA LEU A 89 -23.24 33.58 -4.78
C LEU A 89 -24.32 32.48 -4.74
N GLY A 90 -25.03 32.30 -3.62
CA GLY A 90 -26.05 31.27 -3.46
C GLY A 90 -25.50 29.85 -3.45
N ILE A 91 -24.23 29.66 -3.08
CA ILE A 91 -23.55 28.37 -3.04
C ILE A 91 -23.82 27.72 -1.67
N ALA A 92 -24.55 26.59 -1.66
CA ALA A 92 -24.72 25.78 -0.46
C ALA A 92 -23.38 25.10 -0.11
N ASP A 93 -22.97 25.19 1.17
CA ASP A 93 -21.73 24.58 1.64
C ASP A 93 -21.93 23.06 1.81
N GLU A 94 -21.32 22.24 0.96
CA GLU A 94 -21.24 20.77 1.12
C GLU A 94 -20.18 20.36 2.17
N SER A 95 -19.71 21.28 3.00
CA SER A 95 -18.74 21.04 4.09
C SER A 95 -19.36 20.39 5.34
N GLY A 96 -20.42 19.60 5.15
CA GLY A 96 -21.16 18.89 6.20
C GLY A 96 -20.39 17.76 6.90
N ALA A 97 -19.11 17.54 6.61
CA ALA A 97 -18.28 16.56 7.32
C ALA A 97 -17.72 17.09 8.67
N PHE A 98 -17.64 18.41 8.86
CA PHE A 98 -17.13 19.03 10.09
C PHE A 98 -18.18 19.83 10.87
N GLU A 99 -19.37 20.06 10.31
CA GLU A 99 -20.47 20.61 11.10
C GLU A 99 -21.05 19.55 12.05
N ALA A 100 -21.15 19.95 13.33
CA ALA A 100 -21.81 19.26 14.43
C ALA A 100 -21.03 18.16 15.19
N LYS A 101 -19.96 18.58 15.90
CA LYS A 101 -19.76 18.12 17.29
C LYS A 101 -19.76 19.34 18.22
N ARG A 102 -20.76 19.37 19.11
CA ARG A 102 -21.01 20.32 20.23
C ARG A 102 -19.98 21.44 20.40
N LYS A 103 -20.42 22.71 20.23
CA LYS A 103 -19.67 23.91 20.61
C LYS A 103 -19.25 23.83 22.08
N LYS A 104 -18.06 23.30 22.35
CA LYS A 104 -17.41 23.41 23.67
C LYS A 104 -17.19 24.91 23.90
N GLN A 105 -17.71 25.43 25.00
CA GLN A 105 -17.44 26.82 25.38
C GLN A 105 -16.00 26.89 25.88
N PHE A 106 -15.14 27.56 25.11
CA PHE A 106 -13.76 27.79 25.49
C PHE A 106 -13.63 29.02 26.37
N LYS A 107 -12.68 28.98 27.30
CA LYS A 107 -12.31 30.12 28.14
C LYS A 107 -11.22 30.93 27.44
N ARG A 108 -11.20 32.24 27.72
CA ARG A 108 -10.09 33.11 27.37
C ARG A 108 -9.17 33.30 28.58
N PRO A 109 -7.85 33.51 28.38
CA PRO A 109 -6.94 33.80 29.48
C PRO A 109 -7.37 35.03 30.27
N GLN A 110 -7.54 34.89 31.59
CA GLN A 110 -7.98 36.01 32.43
C GLN A 110 -6.79 36.90 32.82
N PRO A 111 -6.90 38.23 32.74
CA PRO A 111 -5.82 39.14 33.11
C PRO A 111 -5.27 38.90 34.54
N ALA A 112 -6.15 38.56 35.49
CA ALA A 112 -5.76 38.28 36.87
C ALA A 112 -4.90 37.01 37.01
N SER A 113 -5.14 35.97 36.20
CA SER A 113 -4.32 34.75 36.22
C SER A 113 -2.99 34.98 35.51
N LEU A 114 -2.99 35.72 34.41
CA LEU A 114 -1.76 36.07 33.67
C LEU A 114 -0.78 36.88 34.53
N LYS A 115 -1.26 37.85 35.32
CA LYS A 115 -0.41 38.63 36.24
C LYS A 115 0.33 37.76 37.26
N LYS A 116 -0.15 36.56 37.58
CA LYS A 116 0.54 35.65 38.50
C LYS A 116 1.74 34.98 37.85
N THR A 117 1.68 34.69 36.56
CA THR A 117 2.61 33.77 35.89
C THR A 117 3.35 34.36 34.68
N VAL A 118 2.98 35.57 34.24
CA VAL A 118 3.65 36.32 33.18
C VAL A 118 4.30 37.55 33.80
N ARG A 119 5.48 37.91 33.29
CA ARG A 119 6.32 39.03 33.75
C ARG A 119 6.71 39.87 32.54
N GLU A 120 7.21 41.08 32.81
CA GLU A 120 7.79 41.94 31.78
C GLU A 120 8.96 41.22 31.09
N PRO A 121 9.13 41.38 29.77
CA PRO A 121 10.17 40.68 29.02
C PRO A 121 11.57 41.22 29.34
N GLN A 122 12.43 40.36 29.87
CA GLN A 122 13.83 40.68 30.17
C GLN A 122 14.77 39.51 29.86
N ASP A 123 14.54 38.34 30.45
CA ASP A 123 15.43 37.18 30.32
C ASP A 123 15.05 36.28 29.13
N CYS A 124 13.80 36.33 28.68
CA CYS A 124 13.31 35.62 27.50
C CYS A 124 14.13 35.97 26.25
N TYR A 125 14.50 37.24 26.07
CA TYR A 125 15.32 37.69 24.94
C TYR A 125 16.72 37.07 24.97
N LYS A 126 17.36 36.98 26.14
CA LYS A 126 18.69 36.35 26.27
C LYS A 126 18.63 34.87 25.94
N TYR A 127 17.60 34.17 26.43
CA TYR A 127 17.40 32.76 26.12
C TYR A 127 17.16 32.55 24.62
N LEU A 128 16.27 33.34 24.01
CA LEU A 128 15.95 33.24 22.58
C LEU A 128 17.17 33.57 21.71
N GLN A 129 17.98 34.56 22.11
CA GLN A 129 19.25 34.86 21.46
C GLN A 129 20.23 33.68 21.51
N SER A 130 20.27 32.93 22.63
CA SER A 130 21.08 31.70 22.71
C SER A 130 20.58 30.59 21.76
N ARG A 131 19.32 30.68 21.31
CA ARG A 131 18.70 29.82 20.29
C ARG A 131 18.79 30.40 18.88
N GLY A 132 19.56 31.48 18.67
CA GLY A 132 19.74 32.12 17.38
C GLY A 132 18.59 33.05 16.96
N ILE A 133 17.59 33.26 17.82
CA ILE A 133 16.45 34.13 17.55
C ILE A 133 16.79 35.57 17.96
N ASP A 134 16.69 36.49 17.02
CA ASP A 134 16.95 37.90 17.23
C ASP A 134 15.82 38.59 18.02
N ARG A 135 16.16 39.74 18.60
CA ARG A 135 15.24 40.49 19.45
C ARG A 135 14.03 40.99 18.67
N LYS A 136 14.21 41.38 17.41
CA LYS A 136 13.13 41.90 16.56
C LYS A 136 12.04 40.84 16.37
N THR A 137 12.44 39.62 16.03
CA THR A 137 11.55 38.46 15.89
C THR A 137 10.85 38.16 17.22
N ALA A 138 11.57 38.17 18.33
CA ALA A 138 10.98 37.98 19.65
C ALA A 138 9.91 39.04 20.01
N GLU A 139 10.16 40.32 19.70
CA GLU A 139 9.23 41.42 19.91
C GLU A 139 7.99 41.32 19.00
N GLU A 140 8.15 40.94 17.73
CA GLU A 140 7.04 40.73 16.78
C GLU A 140 6.08 39.63 17.24
N PHE A 141 6.61 38.56 17.86
CA PHE A 141 5.80 37.49 18.44
C PHE A 141 5.28 37.79 19.85
N GLN A 142 5.70 38.92 20.44
CA GLN A 142 5.26 39.42 21.75
C GLN A 142 5.54 38.44 22.90
N VAL A 143 6.65 37.70 22.82
CA VAL A 143 7.07 36.77 23.87
C VAL A 143 7.40 37.52 25.17
N SER A 144 7.16 36.89 26.31
CA SER A 144 7.37 37.49 27.62
C SER A 144 8.07 36.52 28.57
N ASP A 145 8.58 37.03 29.68
CA ASP A 145 9.02 36.17 30.77
C ASP A 145 7.82 35.54 31.47
N GLY A 146 8.02 34.35 32.02
CA GLY A 146 7.00 33.66 32.78
C GLY A 146 7.58 32.75 33.84
N ILE A 147 6.68 32.15 34.61
CA ILE A 147 7.01 31.14 35.60
C ILE A 147 6.11 29.90 35.40
N VAL A 148 6.68 28.73 35.64
CA VAL A 148 5.93 27.46 35.69
C VAL A 148 6.20 26.75 37.01
N TRP A 149 5.18 26.14 37.58
CA TRP A 149 5.34 25.29 38.76
C TRP A 149 5.87 23.92 38.33
N SER A 150 6.97 23.46 38.92
CA SER A 150 7.48 22.09 38.77
C SER A 150 7.01 21.25 39.97
N PRO A 151 6.10 20.26 39.77
CA PRO A 151 5.70 19.35 40.82
C PRO A 151 6.84 18.48 41.33
N GLU A 152 7.79 18.13 40.45
CA GLU A 152 8.93 17.27 40.77
C GLU A 152 9.95 17.99 41.66
N ASP A 153 10.27 19.26 41.34
CA ASP A 153 11.19 20.08 42.14
C ASP A 153 10.50 20.82 43.30
N ASN A 154 9.17 20.75 43.38
CA ASN A 154 8.32 21.48 44.32
C ASN A 154 8.64 22.99 44.39
N ARG A 155 8.89 23.63 43.24
CA ARG A 155 9.25 25.06 43.13
C ARG A 155 8.81 25.68 41.81
N GLU A 156 8.80 27.01 41.77
CA GLU A 156 8.64 27.77 40.53
C GLU A 156 9.94 27.78 39.72
N LEU A 157 9.81 27.61 38.41
CA LEU A 157 10.90 27.68 37.44
C LEU A 157 10.71 28.89 36.52
N PRO A 158 11.81 29.58 36.14
CA PRO A 158 11.77 30.57 35.08
C PRO A 158 11.36 29.91 33.76
N ALA A 159 10.56 30.62 32.98
CA ALA A 159 9.98 30.15 31.74
C ALA A 159 9.85 31.28 30.72
N ILE A 160 9.66 30.92 29.46
CA ILE A 160 9.21 31.85 28.42
C ILE A 160 7.71 31.66 28.23
N ALA A 161 6.98 32.76 28.19
CA ALA A 161 5.56 32.82 27.88
C ALA A 161 5.35 33.18 26.40
N PHE A 162 4.76 32.25 25.65
CA PHE A 162 4.40 32.37 24.24
C PHE A 162 2.91 32.67 24.10
N PRO A 163 2.51 33.90 23.70
CA PRO A 163 1.11 34.23 23.49
C PRO A 163 0.62 33.71 22.13
N TYR A 164 -0.47 32.97 22.14
CA TYR A 164 -1.17 32.54 20.93
C TYR A 164 -2.25 33.56 20.64
N LYS A 165 -2.09 34.32 19.56
CA LYS A 165 -3.01 35.39 19.18
C LYS A 165 -3.53 35.21 17.78
N ARG A 166 -4.85 35.28 17.60
CA ARG A 166 -5.52 35.19 16.30
C ARG A 166 -6.47 36.37 16.17
N ASP A 167 -6.41 37.07 15.03
CA ASP A 167 -7.21 38.28 14.76
C ASP A 167 -7.15 39.36 15.86
N GLY A 168 -5.98 39.49 16.51
CA GLY A 168 -5.76 40.44 17.60
C GLY A 168 -6.24 39.98 18.98
N GLU A 169 -6.97 38.87 19.07
CA GLU A 169 -7.43 38.29 20.33
C GLU A 169 -6.40 37.33 20.93
N LEU A 170 -6.25 37.33 22.26
CA LEU A 170 -5.42 36.37 22.98
C LEU A 170 -6.19 35.07 23.26
N MET A 171 -5.73 33.98 22.65
CA MET A 171 -6.40 32.68 22.69
C MET A 171 -5.90 31.81 23.85
N GLN A 172 -4.58 31.77 24.05
CA GLN A 172 -3.92 31.03 25.14
C GLN A 172 -2.48 31.57 25.36
N VAL A 173 -1.86 31.23 26.50
CA VAL A 173 -0.44 31.50 26.76
C VAL A 173 0.26 30.20 27.17
N LYS A 174 1.19 29.73 26.35
CA LYS A 174 2.01 28.57 26.68
C LYS A 174 3.29 29.00 27.34
N ARG A 175 3.60 28.40 28.49
CA ARG A 175 4.82 28.68 29.25
C ARG A 175 5.72 27.46 29.21
N ILE A 176 6.97 27.65 28.83
CA ILE A 176 7.97 26.58 28.72
C ILE A 176 9.17 26.96 29.58
N SER A 177 9.54 26.08 30.52
CA SER A 177 10.67 26.32 31.41
C SER A 177 11.98 26.50 30.62
N THR A 178 12.77 27.50 31.01
CA THR A 178 14.14 27.68 30.50
C THR A 178 15.11 26.74 31.21
N ALA A 179 14.84 26.44 32.48
CA ALA A 179 15.50 25.37 33.22
C ALA A 179 14.94 23.99 32.82
N ARG A 180 15.79 22.96 32.82
CA ARG A 180 15.43 21.58 32.49
C ARG A 180 15.73 20.62 33.63
N PRO A 181 14.83 20.50 34.64
CA PRO A 181 14.94 19.46 35.66
C PRO A 181 14.99 18.08 34.97
N ASP A 182 15.97 17.25 35.35
CA ASP A 182 16.21 15.92 34.76
C ASP A 182 16.22 15.89 33.21
N GLY A 183 16.67 16.99 32.60
CA GLY A 183 16.75 17.14 31.14
C GLY A 183 15.41 17.38 30.43
N LYS A 184 14.29 17.49 31.15
CA LYS A 184 12.94 17.64 30.59
C LYS A 184 12.44 19.08 30.62
N LYS A 185 11.57 19.43 29.67
CA LYS A 185 10.86 20.71 29.64
C LYS A 185 9.63 20.62 30.54
N VAL A 186 9.41 21.62 31.40
CA VAL A 186 8.17 21.78 32.16
C VAL A 186 7.28 22.79 31.42
N ILE A 187 6.07 22.37 31.07
CA ILE A 187 5.15 23.14 30.22
C ILE A 187 3.85 23.43 31.00
N SER A 188 3.35 24.66 30.91
CA SER A 188 2.06 25.05 31.47
C SER A 188 1.22 25.83 30.46
N VAL A 189 -0.07 25.51 30.39
CA VAL A 189 -1.07 26.18 29.54
C VAL A 189 -2.34 26.40 30.36
N GLU A 190 -3.12 27.44 30.03
CA GLU A 190 -4.43 27.64 30.63
C GLU A 190 -5.42 26.53 30.22
N ALA A 191 -6.17 26.00 31.19
CA ALA A 191 -7.16 24.96 30.94
C ALA A 191 -8.39 25.50 30.19
N ASP A 192 -8.98 24.65 29.36
CA ASP A 192 -10.18 24.93 28.55
C ASP A 192 -10.05 26.11 27.57
N CYS A 193 -8.83 26.51 27.21
CA CYS A 193 -8.62 27.44 26.12
C CYS A 193 -8.83 26.77 24.76
N GLU A 194 -9.23 27.58 23.77
CA GLU A 194 -9.44 27.13 22.40
C GLU A 194 -8.08 26.79 21.76
N PRO A 195 -7.91 25.59 21.18
CA PRO A 195 -6.71 25.26 20.42
C PRO A 195 -6.49 26.26 19.29
N CYS A 196 -5.28 26.79 19.20
CA CYS A 196 -4.89 27.81 18.24
C CYS A 196 -3.46 27.53 17.79
N LEU A 197 -3.12 27.76 16.52
CA LEU A 197 -1.73 27.74 16.07
C LEU A 197 -0.97 28.97 16.59
N PHE A 198 0.31 28.81 16.90
CA PHE A 198 1.17 29.93 17.26
C PHE A 198 1.68 30.62 15.99
N GLY A 199 1.77 31.96 16.00
CA GLY A 199 2.36 32.75 14.92
C GLY A 199 1.37 33.52 14.06
N TRP A 200 0.06 33.31 14.23
CA TRP A 200 -0.98 34.10 13.56
C TRP A 200 -0.80 35.61 13.73
N GLN A 201 -0.25 36.07 14.86
CA GLN A 201 0.05 37.48 15.10
C GLN A 201 1.13 38.09 14.19
N ALA A 202 2.03 37.25 13.66
CA ALA A 202 3.15 37.67 12.82
C ALA A 202 2.92 37.35 11.34
N LEU A 203 1.87 36.58 11.03
CA LEU A 203 1.60 36.10 9.68
C LEU A 203 0.89 37.18 8.82
N PRO A 204 1.41 37.54 7.63
CA PRO A 204 0.74 38.50 6.75
C PRO A 204 -0.64 38.01 6.29
N LYS A 205 -1.63 38.91 6.35
CA LYS A 205 -3.03 38.60 5.98
C LYS A 205 -3.25 38.20 4.53
N ALA A 206 -2.30 38.41 3.62
CA ALA A 206 -2.38 37.98 2.22
C ALA A 206 -1.69 36.62 1.94
N THR A 207 -1.08 35.99 2.95
CA THR A 207 -0.34 34.73 2.78
C THR A 207 -1.22 33.60 2.24
N ARG A 208 -0.74 32.91 1.19
CA ARG A 208 -1.41 31.77 0.53
C ARG A 208 -0.63 30.45 0.64
N ALA A 209 0.61 30.49 1.10
CA ALA A 209 1.40 29.29 1.38
C ALA A 209 2.06 29.42 2.75
N VAL A 210 2.05 28.35 3.54
CA VAL A 210 2.50 28.38 4.93
C VAL A 210 3.27 27.13 5.31
N ILE A 211 4.20 27.28 6.25
CA ILE A 211 4.93 26.18 6.86
C ILE A 211 4.29 25.86 8.22
N LEU A 212 3.89 24.61 8.45
CA LEU A 212 3.52 24.10 9.77
C LEU A 212 4.70 23.38 10.40
N CYS A 213 5.10 23.82 11.59
CA CYS A 213 6.22 23.28 12.35
C CYS A 213 5.81 22.84 13.76
N GLU A 214 6.70 22.12 14.44
CA GLU A 214 6.36 21.50 15.72
C GLU A 214 6.30 22.48 16.89
N GLY A 215 7.32 23.34 17.04
CA GLY A 215 7.49 24.22 18.20
C GLY A 215 7.42 25.72 17.91
N GLU A 216 7.26 26.50 18.98
CA GLU A 216 7.16 27.96 18.89
C GLU A 216 8.50 28.59 18.43
N ILE A 217 9.62 28.02 18.86
CA ILE A 217 10.96 28.45 18.43
C ILE A 217 11.18 28.15 16.94
N ASP A 218 10.61 27.06 16.42
CA ASP A 218 10.70 26.71 15.00
C ASP A 218 9.94 27.71 14.14
N CYS A 219 8.73 28.10 14.58
CA CYS A 219 7.94 29.13 13.92
C CYS A 219 8.70 30.45 13.85
N MET A 220 9.34 30.85 14.95
CA MET A 220 10.16 32.06 14.99
C MET A 220 11.43 31.93 14.13
N SER A 221 12.03 30.73 14.05
CA SER A 221 13.20 30.48 13.21
C SER A 221 12.86 30.65 11.73
N TYR A 222 11.75 30.08 11.27
CA TYR A 222 11.24 30.29 9.91
C TYR A 222 10.92 31.76 9.63
N HIS A 223 10.27 32.43 10.58
CA HIS A 223 9.95 33.85 10.45
C HIS A 223 11.21 34.71 10.30
N GLN A 224 12.27 34.40 11.04
CA GLN A 224 13.57 35.09 10.91
C GLN A 224 14.23 34.87 9.54
N TYR A 225 13.98 33.74 8.90
CA TYR A 225 14.31 33.51 7.48
C TYR A 225 13.37 34.24 6.51
N GLY A 226 12.40 35.03 6.99
CA GLY A 226 11.40 35.71 6.16
C GLY A 226 10.36 34.76 5.56
N LEU A 227 10.15 33.59 6.17
CA LEU A 227 9.22 32.58 5.70
C LEU A 227 7.98 32.52 6.60
N SER A 228 6.81 32.47 5.96
CA SER A 228 5.51 32.39 6.63
C SER A 228 5.32 31.03 7.31
N ALA A 229 5.31 31.01 8.64
CA ALA A 229 5.17 29.79 9.43
C ALA A 229 4.16 29.91 10.57
N LEU A 230 3.63 28.77 10.98
CA LEU A 230 2.80 28.57 12.17
C LEU A 230 3.29 27.32 12.90
N SER A 231 3.18 27.27 14.24
CA SER A 231 3.46 26.03 14.98
C SER A 231 2.21 25.40 15.57
N VAL A 232 2.22 24.06 15.63
CA VAL A 232 1.15 23.28 16.24
C VAL A 232 1.12 23.45 17.77
N PRO A 233 -0.05 23.55 18.41
CA PRO A 233 -0.13 23.86 19.84
C PRO A 233 0.39 22.74 20.75
N PHE A 234 0.27 21.48 20.32
CA PHE A 234 0.47 20.30 21.17
C PHE A 234 1.64 19.38 20.72
N GLY A 235 2.52 19.90 19.85
CA GLY A 235 3.70 19.20 19.34
C GLY A 235 3.39 18.02 18.41
N GLY A 236 4.37 17.14 18.22
CA GLY A 236 4.27 15.93 17.40
C GLY A 236 3.46 14.79 18.04
N GLY A 237 3.31 13.69 17.30
CA GLY A 237 2.50 12.51 17.63
C GLY A 237 1.07 12.56 17.08
N GLY A 238 0.37 11.43 17.11
CA GLY A 238 -0.95 11.30 16.49
C GLY A 238 -2.16 11.49 17.42
N GLY A 239 -3.36 11.40 16.83
CA GLY A 239 -4.64 11.30 17.51
C GLY A 239 -5.06 12.58 18.23
N ALA A 240 -5.27 12.50 19.55
CA ALA A 240 -5.80 13.62 20.35
C ALA A 240 -4.93 14.88 20.25
N LYS A 241 -3.61 14.72 20.05
CA LYS A 241 -2.69 15.85 19.88
C LYS A 241 -2.95 16.66 18.62
N GLN A 242 -3.50 16.06 17.56
CA GLN A 242 -3.81 16.76 16.31
C GLN A 242 -5.27 17.25 16.25
N GLN A 243 -6.05 17.14 17.34
CA GLN A 243 -7.44 17.64 17.38
C GLN A 243 -7.56 19.16 17.20
N TRP A 244 -6.47 19.92 17.37
CA TRP A 244 -6.45 21.35 17.07
C TRP A 244 -6.91 21.65 15.63
N ILE A 245 -6.72 20.71 14.69
CA ILE A 245 -7.17 20.83 13.31
C ILE A 245 -8.68 21.10 13.26
N GLU A 246 -9.50 20.50 14.12
CA GLU A 246 -10.95 20.70 14.12
C GLU A 246 -11.34 22.17 14.38
N TYR A 247 -10.47 22.91 15.07
CA TYR A 247 -10.68 24.31 15.44
C TYR A 247 -9.94 25.28 14.51
N GLU A 248 -8.93 24.82 13.78
CA GLU A 248 -8.10 25.64 12.89
C GLU A 248 -8.32 25.35 11.40
N PHE A 249 -9.05 24.29 11.04
CA PHE A 249 -9.25 23.84 9.66
C PHE A 249 -9.74 24.97 8.75
N HIS A 250 -10.73 25.73 9.22
CA HIS A 250 -11.30 26.85 8.49
C HIS A 250 -10.31 28.02 8.31
N ASN A 251 -9.42 28.23 9.29
CA ASN A 251 -8.36 29.24 9.20
C ASN A 251 -7.25 28.81 8.25
N LEU A 252 -7.02 27.51 8.10
CA LEU A 252 -6.03 26.94 7.19
C LEU A 252 -6.54 26.85 5.74
N ASP A 253 -7.84 26.94 5.50
CA ASP A 253 -8.42 26.79 4.15
C ASP A 253 -7.96 27.85 3.14
N ARG A 254 -7.50 29.00 3.65
CA ARG A 254 -6.90 30.08 2.87
C ARG A 254 -5.58 29.71 2.18
N PHE A 255 -4.93 28.62 2.60
CA PHE A 255 -3.63 28.21 2.08
C PHE A 255 -3.82 27.20 0.94
N THR A 256 -3.24 27.54 -0.21
CA THR A 256 -3.18 26.68 -1.39
C THR A 256 -2.06 25.65 -1.27
N GLU A 257 -1.07 25.92 -0.42
CA GLU A 257 0.09 25.06 -0.20
C GLU A 257 0.52 25.10 1.27
N ILE A 258 0.77 23.93 1.83
CA ILE A 258 1.15 23.74 3.22
C ILE A 258 2.40 22.85 3.28
N TRP A 259 3.53 23.40 3.70
CA TRP A 259 4.72 22.61 4.00
C TRP A 259 4.65 22.10 5.43
N LEU A 260 4.78 20.79 5.62
CA LEU A 260 4.84 20.16 6.92
C LEU A 260 6.30 19.90 7.27
N SER A 261 6.83 20.70 8.21
CA SER A 261 8.20 20.60 8.70
C SER A 261 8.19 20.33 10.21
N MET A 262 7.79 19.10 10.56
CA MET A 262 7.83 18.58 11.93
C MET A 262 9.26 18.14 12.31
N ASP A 263 9.50 17.78 13.57
CA ASP A 263 10.79 17.21 13.99
C ASP A 263 11.14 15.99 13.11
N ASN A 264 12.42 15.87 12.73
CA ASN A 264 12.91 14.76 11.92
C ASN A 264 13.12 13.48 12.75
N ASP A 265 12.05 13.02 13.40
CA ASP A 265 11.97 11.78 14.15
C ASP A 265 10.66 11.03 13.85
N GLU A 266 10.50 9.81 14.38
CA GLU A 266 9.31 8.98 14.13
C GLU A 266 8.00 9.66 14.57
N VAL A 267 8.06 10.47 15.64
CA VAL A 267 6.87 11.12 16.22
C VAL A 267 6.44 12.31 15.37
N GLY A 268 7.40 13.08 14.86
CA GLY A 268 7.18 14.17 13.91
C GLY A 268 6.68 13.66 12.55
N GLN A 269 7.23 12.56 12.03
CA GLN A 269 6.77 11.94 10.79
C GLN A 269 5.32 11.45 10.87
N GLN A 270 4.95 10.79 11.98
CA GLN A 270 3.56 10.38 12.22
C GLN A 270 2.61 11.57 12.28
N ALA A 271 3.02 12.67 12.93
CA ALA A 271 2.22 13.90 12.97
C ALA A 271 2.04 14.50 11.57
N ALA A 272 3.11 14.60 10.79
CA ALA A 272 3.05 15.15 9.43
C ALA A 272 2.09 14.34 8.54
N LEU A 273 2.14 13.01 8.59
CA LEU A 273 1.22 12.13 7.86
C LEU A 273 -0.24 12.34 8.27
N GLU A 274 -0.53 12.42 9.58
CA GLU A 274 -1.89 12.65 10.06
C GLU A 274 -2.40 14.06 9.69
N ILE A 275 -1.56 15.08 9.84
CA ILE A 275 -1.90 16.46 9.48
C ILE A 275 -2.18 16.56 7.98
N ALA A 276 -1.32 15.98 7.13
CA ALA A 276 -1.52 15.95 5.67
C ALA A 276 -2.85 15.30 5.29
N ARG A 277 -3.12 14.11 5.84
CA ARG A 277 -4.37 13.38 5.59
C ARG A 277 -5.60 14.21 5.96
N ARG A 278 -5.55 14.93 7.09
CA ARG A 278 -6.69 15.71 7.59
C ARG A 278 -6.87 17.05 6.91
N LEU A 279 -5.79 17.71 6.49
CA LEU A 279 -5.83 19.00 5.80
C LEU A 279 -5.96 18.87 4.28
N GLY A 280 -5.69 17.69 3.72
CA GLY A 280 -5.69 17.39 2.29
C GLY A 280 -4.25 17.18 1.78
N GLU A 281 -3.92 15.92 1.49
CA GLU A 281 -2.58 15.51 1.01
C GLU A 281 -2.17 16.25 -0.26
N TYR A 282 -3.14 16.52 -1.16
CA TYR A 282 -2.93 17.22 -2.43
C TYR A 282 -2.32 18.62 -2.31
N ARG A 283 -2.46 19.28 -1.14
CA ARG A 283 -1.90 20.61 -0.88
C ARG A 283 -0.78 20.59 0.17
N CYS A 284 -0.39 19.41 0.64
CA CYS A 284 0.65 19.26 1.66
C CYS A 284 1.95 18.73 1.04
N ARG A 285 3.09 19.22 1.53
CA ARG A 285 4.41 18.67 1.20
C ARG A 285 5.20 18.36 2.47
N LEU A 286 5.88 17.22 2.50
CA LEU A 286 6.73 16.81 3.61
C LEU A 286 8.14 17.38 3.43
N VAL A 287 8.52 18.28 4.33
CA VAL A 287 9.86 18.88 4.34
C VAL A 287 10.83 17.94 5.05
N LYS A 288 12.00 17.70 4.45
CA LYS A 288 13.09 16.96 5.08
C LYS A 288 14.29 17.89 5.24
N LEU A 289 14.48 18.37 6.46
CA LEU A 289 15.62 19.22 6.83
C LEU A 289 16.88 18.37 7.08
N PRO A 290 18.09 18.95 6.94
CA PRO A 290 19.35 18.25 7.22
C PRO A 290 19.66 18.10 8.72
N HIS A 291 18.98 18.87 9.58
CA HIS A 291 19.07 18.76 11.04
C HIS A 291 17.73 18.32 11.64
N LYS A 292 17.67 18.17 12.97
CA LYS A 292 16.47 17.68 13.65
C LYS A 292 15.26 18.59 13.42
N ASP A 293 15.46 19.90 13.54
CA ASP A 293 14.46 20.94 13.37
C ASP A 293 15.06 22.18 12.67
N ILE A 294 14.22 23.16 12.34
CA ILE A 294 14.67 24.39 11.67
C ILE A 294 15.52 25.28 12.58
N ASN A 295 15.33 25.19 13.90
CA ASN A 295 16.13 25.99 14.83
C ASN A 295 17.57 25.47 14.90
N GLU A 296 17.79 24.16 14.85
CA GLU A 296 19.12 23.57 14.68
C GLU A 296 19.77 24.00 13.37
N CYS A 297 19.00 24.05 12.26
CA CYS A 297 19.50 24.59 10.99
C CYS A 297 19.96 26.06 11.13
N LEU A 298 19.18 26.88 11.84
CA LEU A 298 19.53 28.27 12.14
C LEU A 298 20.78 28.40 13.00
N GLN A 299 20.89 27.58 14.05
CA GLN A 299 22.08 27.56 14.91
C GLN A 299 23.34 27.04 14.19
N ALA A 300 23.16 26.18 13.18
CA ALA A 300 24.23 25.71 12.30
C ALA A 300 24.68 26.77 11.26
N GLY A 301 24.01 27.92 11.19
CA GLY A 301 24.39 29.02 10.31
C GLY A 301 23.95 28.83 8.85
N MET A 302 22.95 28.00 8.60
CA MET A 302 22.39 27.83 7.25
C MET A 302 21.76 29.14 6.75
N THR A 303 21.83 29.33 5.43
CA THR A 303 21.28 30.50 4.76
C THR A 303 19.81 30.29 4.39
N GLN A 304 19.09 31.39 4.20
CA GLN A 304 17.70 31.35 3.71
C GLN A 304 17.57 30.57 2.39
N GLN A 305 18.53 30.71 1.48
CA GLN A 305 18.51 30.05 0.17
C GLN A 305 18.58 28.52 0.30
N GLU A 306 19.40 28.02 1.23
CA GLU A 306 19.48 26.59 1.51
C GLU A 306 18.16 26.07 2.08
N ILE A 307 17.54 26.80 3.01
CA ILE A 307 16.22 26.43 3.57
C ILE A 307 15.14 26.40 2.49
N VAL A 308 15.11 27.40 1.60
CA VAL A 308 14.16 27.44 0.47
C VAL A 308 14.36 26.24 -0.46
N HIS A 309 15.60 25.83 -0.72
CA HIS A 309 15.87 24.63 -1.52
C HIS A 309 15.20 23.37 -0.93
N TYR A 310 15.30 23.17 0.38
CA TYR A 310 14.62 22.03 1.04
C TYR A 310 13.10 22.09 0.94
N LEU A 311 12.49 23.29 0.94
CA LEU A 311 11.06 23.47 0.74
C LEU A 311 10.63 23.16 -0.70
N GLU A 312 11.45 23.56 -1.69
CA GLU A 312 11.18 23.28 -3.11
C GLU A 312 11.29 21.78 -3.44
N THR A 313 12.22 21.07 -2.79
CA THR A 313 12.40 19.62 -2.93
C THR A 313 11.54 18.79 -1.96
N ALA A 314 10.63 19.44 -1.21
CA ALA A 314 9.77 18.75 -0.26
C ALA A 314 8.91 17.68 -0.96
N ALA A 315 8.83 16.50 -0.38
CA ALA A 315 8.19 15.34 -0.98
C ALA A 315 6.65 15.45 -0.94
N TYR A 316 5.98 14.91 -1.95
CA TYR A 316 4.54 14.70 -1.90
C TYR A 316 4.19 13.53 -0.99
N PHE A 317 2.95 13.48 -0.53
CA PHE A 317 2.38 12.35 0.19
C PHE A 317 1.82 11.34 -0.81
N ASP A 318 2.67 10.78 -1.66
CA ASP A 318 2.27 9.77 -2.64
C ASP A 318 1.92 8.45 -1.94
N PRO A 319 0.89 7.72 -2.40
CA PRO A 319 0.52 6.41 -1.83
C PRO A 319 1.61 5.37 -2.11
N GLU A 320 1.81 4.41 -1.19
CA GLU A 320 2.85 3.37 -1.30
C GLU A 320 2.72 2.53 -2.58
N GLU A 321 1.50 2.34 -3.08
CA GLU A 321 1.23 1.58 -4.30
C GLU A 321 1.68 2.32 -5.57
N LEU A 322 1.92 3.64 -5.50
CA LEU A 322 2.38 4.45 -6.61
C LEU A 322 3.91 4.56 -6.59
N CYS A 323 4.56 3.54 -7.15
CA CYS A 323 6.00 3.54 -7.34
C CYS A 323 6.39 4.20 -8.67
N THR A 324 7.60 4.77 -8.73
CA THR A 324 8.17 5.26 -9.98
C THR A 324 8.78 4.11 -10.78
N ALA A 325 8.83 4.24 -12.11
CA ALA A 325 9.50 3.23 -12.95
C ALA A 325 10.98 3.04 -12.57
N ARG A 326 11.62 4.07 -12.00
CA ARG A 326 13.02 4.01 -11.56
C ARG A 326 13.21 3.06 -10.38
N ASP A 327 12.22 2.90 -9.51
CA ASP A 327 12.28 2.02 -8.34
C ASP A 327 12.47 0.54 -8.74
N PHE A 328 12.04 0.17 -9.96
CA PHE A 328 12.17 -1.18 -10.51
C PHE A 328 13.34 -1.35 -11.48
N TYR A 329 14.28 -0.40 -11.53
CA TYR A 329 15.38 -0.44 -12.50
C TYR A 329 16.24 -1.70 -12.38
N GLN A 330 16.63 -2.06 -11.15
CA GLN A 330 17.48 -3.24 -10.91
C GLN A 330 16.73 -4.54 -11.23
N SER A 331 15.50 -4.70 -10.75
CA SER A 331 14.69 -5.89 -11.06
C SER A 331 14.42 -6.04 -12.55
N THR A 332 14.33 -4.93 -13.29
CA THR A 332 14.22 -4.95 -14.76
C THR A 332 15.51 -5.46 -15.41
N LEU A 333 16.69 -5.01 -14.95
CA LEU A 333 17.97 -5.55 -15.44
C LEU A 333 18.09 -7.05 -15.16
N ASP A 334 17.71 -7.48 -13.96
CA ASP A 334 17.74 -8.89 -13.56
C ASP A 334 16.78 -9.73 -14.40
N ALA A 335 15.61 -9.20 -14.78
CA ALA A 335 14.68 -9.88 -15.68
C ALA A 335 15.21 -10.08 -17.11
N PHE A 336 16.09 -9.20 -17.60
CA PHE A 336 16.69 -9.32 -18.94
C PHE A 336 17.99 -10.14 -18.96
N TYR A 337 18.83 -9.97 -17.94
CA TYR A 337 20.20 -10.48 -17.94
C TYR A 337 20.49 -11.49 -16.82
N GLY A 338 19.59 -11.63 -15.85
CA GLY A 338 19.67 -12.66 -14.83
C GLY A 338 19.47 -14.06 -15.40
N LYS A 339 19.85 -15.08 -14.63
CA LYS A 339 19.47 -16.46 -14.96
C LYS A 339 17.96 -16.58 -14.78
N GLU A 340 17.30 -17.33 -15.66
CA GLU A 340 15.86 -17.61 -15.56
C GLU A 340 15.53 -18.12 -14.15
N GLU A 341 14.77 -17.34 -13.38
CA GLU A 341 14.39 -17.71 -12.02
C GLU A 341 13.22 -18.71 -12.08
N TYR A 342 13.50 -19.92 -11.61
CA TYR A 342 12.51 -20.97 -11.44
C TYR A 342 12.66 -21.58 -10.05
N LEU A 343 11.55 -22.08 -9.50
CA LEU A 343 11.54 -22.82 -8.24
C LEU A 343 12.00 -24.27 -8.46
N PHE A 344 11.46 -24.94 -9.47
CA PHE A 344 11.85 -26.29 -9.83
C PHE A 344 11.47 -26.64 -11.29
N LYS A 345 12.16 -27.63 -11.85
CA LYS A 345 11.91 -28.19 -13.18
C LYS A 345 10.97 -29.40 -13.11
N THR A 346 10.38 -29.77 -14.25
CA THR A 346 9.49 -30.93 -14.34
C THR A 346 10.27 -32.25 -14.34
N PRO A 347 9.61 -33.39 -14.06
CA PRO A 347 10.24 -34.71 -14.20
C PRO A 347 10.63 -35.07 -15.65
N TRP A 348 10.19 -34.30 -16.65
CA TRP A 348 10.36 -34.61 -18.06
C TRP A 348 11.34 -33.64 -18.72
N GLU A 349 12.52 -34.16 -19.08
CA GLU A 349 13.59 -33.36 -19.67
C GLU A 349 13.17 -32.69 -20.99
N SER A 350 12.31 -33.35 -21.77
CA SER A 350 11.75 -32.80 -23.01
C SER A 350 10.91 -31.54 -22.79
N LEU A 351 10.32 -31.38 -21.61
CA LEU A 351 9.51 -30.21 -21.25
C LEU A 351 10.34 -29.11 -20.57
N ASN A 352 11.45 -29.46 -19.92
CA ASN A 352 12.29 -28.53 -19.14
C ASN A 352 12.95 -27.41 -19.98
N ARG A 353 13.00 -27.60 -21.31
CA ARG A 353 13.44 -26.58 -22.29
C ARG A 353 12.38 -25.51 -22.58
N HIS A 354 11.12 -25.81 -22.30
CA HIS A 354 9.98 -24.97 -22.67
C HIS A 354 9.18 -24.47 -21.47
N PHE A 355 9.29 -25.14 -20.33
CA PHE A 355 8.52 -24.87 -19.13
C PHE A 355 9.34 -25.10 -17.86
N SER A 356 9.09 -24.28 -16.85
CA SER A 356 9.54 -24.46 -15.48
C SER A 356 8.54 -23.84 -14.51
N TYR A 357 8.45 -24.38 -13.30
CA TYR A 357 7.59 -23.81 -12.27
C TYR A 357 8.28 -22.59 -11.65
N ARG A 358 7.69 -21.39 -11.80
CA ARG A 358 8.27 -20.13 -11.30
C ARG A 358 7.58 -19.63 -10.04
N GLU A 359 8.20 -18.67 -9.36
CA GLU A 359 7.56 -17.97 -8.24
C GLU A 359 6.32 -17.20 -8.70
N SER A 360 5.40 -16.96 -7.78
CA SER A 360 4.20 -16.16 -8.03
C SER A 360 3.37 -16.65 -9.22
N GLU A 361 3.33 -17.96 -9.48
CA GLU A 361 2.54 -18.56 -10.57
C GLU A 361 1.48 -19.55 -10.06
N LEU A 362 0.34 -19.58 -10.77
CA LEU A 362 -0.75 -20.52 -10.59
C LEU A 362 -0.86 -21.44 -11.82
N THR A 363 -0.57 -22.72 -11.62
CA THR A 363 -0.71 -23.76 -12.63
C THR A 363 -1.98 -24.56 -12.42
N LEU A 364 -2.81 -24.64 -13.46
CA LEU A 364 -3.94 -25.57 -13.50
C LEU A 364 -3.49 -26.92 -14.03
N LEU A 365 -3.89 -27.98 -13.35
CA LEU A 365 -3.84 -29.35 -13.87
C LEU A 365 -5.25 -29.85 -14.14
N ASN A 366 -5.60 -29.98 -15.42
CA ASN A 366 -6.90 -30.41 -15.89
C ASN A 366 -6.83 -31.77 -16.59
N GLY A 367 -7.98 -32.37 -16.84
CA GLY A 367 -8.13 -33.64 -17.54
C GLY A 367 -9.41 -34.35 -17.12
N VAL A 368 -9.83 -35.31 -17.93
CA VAL A 368 -11.01 -36.12 -17.66
C VAL A 368 -10.78 -37.04 -16.44
N ASN A 369 -11.85 -37.50 -15.81
CA ASN A 369 -11.76 -38.39 -14.64
C ASN A 369 -11.07 -39.71 -14.99
N GLY A 370 -10.09 -40.12 -14.18
CA GLY A 370 -9.30 -41.34 -14.44
C GLY A 370 -8.19 -41.20 -15.48
N HIS A 371 -7.93 -39.99 -15.99
CA HIS A 371 -6.87 -39.75 -16.98
C HIS A 371 -5.47 -39.54 -16.37
N GLY A 372 -5.32 -39.59 -15.04
CA GLY A 372 -3.99 -39.59 -14.41
C GLY A 372 -3.58 -38.28 -13.74
N LYS A 373 -4.51 -37.37 -13.44
CA LYS A 373 -4.23 -36.07 -12.81
C LYS A 373 -3.46 -36.23 -11.49
N SER A 374 -3.96 -37.05 -10.57
CA SER A 374 -3.31 -37.25 -9.27
C SER A 374 -1.96 -37.99 -9.41
N GLU A 375 -1.80 -38.84 -10.42
CA GLU A 375 -0.52 -39.49 -10.74
C GLU A 375 0.52 -38.48 -11.25
N ILE A 376 0.15 -37.62 -12.20
CA ILE A 376 0.98 -36.49 -12.68
C ILE A 376 1.37 -35.59 -11.51
N LEU A 377 0.39 -35.20 -10.69
CA LEU A 377 0.59 -34.34 -9.53
C LEU A 377 1.58 -34.94 -8.54
N GLY A 378 1.43 -36.23 -8.23
CA GLY A 378 2.37 -36.97 -7.36
C GLY A 378 3.77 -37.01 -7.94
N HIS A 379 3.91 -37.21 -9.25
CA HIS A 379 5.21 -37.32 -9.90
C HIS A 379 5.95 -35.98 -9.87
N VAL A 380 5.25 -34.91 -10.21
CA VAL A 380 5.74 -33.52 -10.11
C VAL A 380 6.12 -33.17 -8.69
N LEU A 381 5.33 -33.60 -7.69
CA LEU A 381 5.63 -33.37 -6.28
C LEU A 381 6.90 -34.10 -5.81
N CYS A 382 7.10 -35.36 -6.21
CA CYS A 382 8.35 -36.09 -5.93
C CYS A 382 9.57 -35.36 -6.48
N GLU A 383 9.49 -34.90 -7.74
CA GLU A 383 10.57 -34.16 -8.39
C GLU A 383 10.83 -32.80 -7.75
N ALA A 384 9.77 -32.07 -7.38
CA ALA A 384 9.90 -30.81 -6.64
C ALA A 384 10.69 -31.01 -5.34
N MET A 385 10.30 -32.01 -4.54
CA MET A 385 10.98 -32.33 -3.28
C MET A 385 12.44 -32.76 -3.49
N ARG A 386 12.71 -33.51 -4.56
CA ARG A 386 14.08 -33.90 -4.95
C ARG A 386 14.97 -32.69 -5.24
N GLN A 387 14.41 -31.65 -5.86
CA GLN A 387 15.07 -30.37 -6.13
C GLN A 387 15.10 -29.42 -4.91
N GLY A 388 14.67 -29.88 -3.72
CA GLY A 388 14.75 -29.12 -2.47
C GLY A 388 13.51 -28.30 -2.12
N MET A 389 12.43 -28.43 -2.90
CA MET A 389 11.19 -27.70 -2.62
C MET A 389 10.45 -28.25 -1.40
N ARG A 390 9.84 -27.33 -0.65
CA ARG A 390 8.91 -27.65 0.44
C ARG A 390 7.49 -27.44 -0.03
N ALA A 391 6.65 -28.44 0.17
CA ALA A 391 5.30 -28.47 -0.37
C ALA A 391 4.22 -28.68 0.70
N CYS A 392 3.08 -28.03 0.52
CA CYS A 392 1.86 -28.30 1.29
C CYS A 392 0.74 -28.75 0.37
N VAL A 393 0.17 -29.93 0.63
CA VAL A 393 -0.89 -30.54 -0.19
C VAL A 393 -2.22 -30.54 0.55
N ALA A 394 -3.21 -29.87 -0.02
CA ALA A 394 -4.62 -29.95 0.36
C ALA A 394 -5.35 -30.92 -0.59
N SER A 395 -5.23 -32.21 -0.30
CA SER A 395 -5.98 -33.27 -0.98
C SER A 395 -7.34 -33.44 -0.28
N PHE A 396 -8.36 -32.82 -0.82
CA PHE A 396 -9.74 -32.95 -0.33
C PHE A 396 -10.47 -34.18 -0.91
N GLU A 397 -9.93 -34.80 -1.96
CA GLU A 397 -10.49 -36.04 -2.54
C GLU A 397 -9.95 -37.30 -1.83
N LEU A 398 -8.67 -37.33 -1.46
CA LEU A 398 -8.04 -38.49 -0.81
C LEU A 398 -7.69 -38.20 0.65
N LYS A 399 -7.92 -39.18 1.52
CA LYS A 399 -7.37 -39.18 2.88
C LYS A 399 -5.83 -39.10 2.84
N PRO A 400 -5.16 -38.40 3.77
CA PRO A 400 -3.71 -38.27 3.79
C PRO A 400 -2.94 -39.59 3.66
N ALA A 401 -3.35 -40.64 4.37
CA ALA A 401 -2.72 -41.96 4.28
C ALA A 401 -2.84 -42.59 2.88
N THR A 402 -3.97 -42.40 2.18
CA THR A 402 -4.18 -42.92 0.82
C THR A 402 -3.36 -42.11 -0.19
N PHE A 403 -3.25 -40.80 0.00
CA PHE A 403 -2.38 -39.94 -0.79
C PHE A 403 -0.91 -40.37 -0.64
N LEU A 404 -0.43 -40.51 0.60
CA LEU A 404 0.92 -40.97 0.91
C LEU A 404 1.20 -42.37 0.37
N LYS A 405 0.24 -43.29 0.44
CA LYS A 405 0.39 -44.62 -0.18
C LYS A 405 0.68 -44.52 -1.69
N ARG A 406 -0.02 -43.63 -2.40
CA ARG A 406 0.22 -43.41 -3.84
C ARG A 406 1.56 -42.72 -4.10
N LEU A 407 1.89 -41.71 -3.31
CA LEU A 407 3.16 -40.98 -3.42
C LEU A 407 4.36 -41.89 -3.11
N THR A 408 4.30 -42.70 -2.06
CA THR A 408 5.35 -43.65 -1.68
C THR A 408 5.58 -44.70 -2.76
N ARG A 409 4.54 -45.16 -3.44
CA ARG A 409 4.69 -46.04 -4.60
C ARG A 409 5.49 -45.38 -5.72
N GLN A 410 5.26 -44.10 -5.99
CA GLN A 410 6.06 -43.34 -6.95
C GLN A 410 7.48 -43.10 -6.46
N ALA A 411 7.66 -42.70 -5.19
CA ALA A 411 8.97 -42.41 -4.62
C ALA A 411 9.91 -43.64 -4.58
N THR A 412 9.34 -44.82 -4.31
CA THR A 412 10.08 -46.09 -4.17
C THR A 412 10.18 -46.89 -5.48
N CYS A 413 9.41 -46.54 -6.50
CA CYS A 413 9.17 -47.37 -7.69
C CYS A 413 8.59 -48.77 -7.40
N ALA A 414 8.06 -49.03 -6.19
CA ALA A 414 7.59 -50.33 -5.76
C ALA A 414 6.07 -50.37 -5.59
N LYS A 415 5.41 -51.38 -6.20
CA LYS A 415 3.96 -51.60 -6.04
C LYS A 415 3.57 -51.91 -4.60
N LEU A 416 4.43 -52.64 -3.90
CA LEU A 416 4.30 -52.99 -2.49
C LEU A 416 5.67 -52.80 -1.82
N PRO A 417 6.02 -51.56 -1.43
CA PRO A 417 7.31 -51.30 -0.79
C PRO A 417 7.38 -52.02 0.56
N SER A 418 8.58 -52.49 0.91
CA SER A 418 8.88 -53.02 2.22
C SER A 418 8.72 -51.94 3.31
N GLN A 419 8.61 -52.35 4.57
CA GLN A 419 8.53 -51.39 5.68
C GLN A 419 9.75 -50.45 5.72
N LEU A 420 10.94 -50.96 5.42
CA LEU A 420 12.17 -50.17 5.39
C LEU A 420 12.15 -49.09 4.28
N GLU A 421 11.61 -49.42 3.11
CA GLU A 421 11.44 -48.46 2.01
C GLU A 421 10.36 -47.43 2.33
N ILE A 422 9.29 -47.83 3.02
CA ILE A 422 8.27 -46.89 3.52
C ILE A 422 8.90 -45.92 4.52
N GLU A 423 9.67 -46.41 5.49
CA GLU A 423 10.38 -45.56 6.45
C GLU A 423 11.34 -44.61 5.76
N SER A 424 12.06 -45.08 4.73
CA SER A 424 12.96 -44.24 3.93
C SER A 424 12.21 -43.19 3.11
N ALA A 425 11.01 -43.51 2.61
CA ALA A 425 10.13 -42.55 1.95
C ALA A 425 9.67 -41.46 2.93
N PHE A 426 9.31 -41.83 4.16
CA PHE A 426 8.93 -40.85 5.18
C PHE A 426 10.09 -39.94 5.59
N LYS A 427 11.31 -40.47 5.69
CA LYS A 427 12.52 -39.63 5.86
C LYS A 427 12.72 -38.66 4.69
N PHE A 428 12.35 -39.06 3.47
CA PHE A 428 12.35 -38.16 2.31
C PHE A 428 11.26 -37.07 2.42
N TYR A 429 10.18 -37.31 3.16
CA TYR A 429 9.07 -36.36 3.35
C TYR A 429 9.25 -35.41 4.54
N ASP A 430 9.92 -35.83 5.61
CA ASP A 430 9.89 -35.18 6.94
C ASP A 430 10.14 -33.66 6.92
N ASP A 431 11.07 -33.19 6.09
CA ASP A 431 11.46 -31.78 5.99
C ASP A 431 10.93 -31.08 4.71
N ARG A 432 10.11 -31.80 3.92
CA ARG A 432 9.70 -31.40 2.57
C ARG A 432 8.20 -31.40 2.33
N LEU A 433 7.40 -32.20 3.05
CA LEU A 433 5.99 -32.41 2.75
C LEU A 433 5.08 -32.21 3.96
N TRP A 434 4.11 -31.32 3.80
CA TRP A 434 3.01 -31.10 4.73
C TRP A 434 1.68 -31.45 4.06
N LEU A 435 0.76 -32.06 4.81
CA LEU A 435 -0.57 -32.42 4.31
C LEU A 435 -1.66 -31.74 5.12
N PHE A 436 -2.70 -31.29 4.43
CA PHE A 436 -3.90 -30.80 5.08
C PHE A 436 -4.71 -31.98 5.62
N GLY A 437 -4.77 -32.11 6.96
CA GLY A 437 -5.37 -33.27 7.63
C GLY A 437 -6.91 -33.36 7.58
N LEU A 438 -7.60 -32.38 6.98
CA LEU A 438 -9.06 -32.35 6.92
C LEU A 438 -9.54 -32.95 5.59
N THR A 439 -10.37 -33.99 5.66
CA THR A 439 -11.08 -34.54 4.50
C THR A 439 -12.50 -34.00 4.42
N GLY A 440 -12.90 -33.51 3.25
CA GLY A 440 -14.22 -32.93 3.02
C GLY A 440 -14.13 -31.48 2.53
N THR A 441 -15.21 -30.74 2.74
CA THR A 441 -15.33 -29.36 2.27
C THR A 441 -14.69 -28.39 3.26
N ALA A 442 -13.54 -27.80 2.91
CA ALA A 442 -12.95 -26.71 3.68
C ALA A 442 -13.40 -25.35 3.12
N LYS A 443 -13.71 -24.37 3.98
CA LYS A 443 -13.90 -22.98 3.53
C LYS A 443 -12.58 -22.47 2.95
N SER A 444 -12.63 -21.96 1.72
CA SER A 444 -11.50 -21.39 0.98
C SER A 444 -10.66 -20.38 1.79
N SER A 445 -11.30 -19.55 2.63
CA SER A 445 -10.61 -18.60 3.51
C SER A 445 -9.70 -19.28 4.52
N ARG A 446 -10.17 -20.35 5.18
CA ARG A 446 -9.39 -21.10 6.17
C ARG A 446 -8.21 -21.82 5.54
N LEU A 447 -8.38 -22.33 4.33
CA LEU A 447 -7.29 -22.93 3.56
C LEU A 447 -6.16 -21.92 3.34
N LEU A 448 -6.50 -20.72 2.85
CA LEU A 448 -5.53 -19.66 2.59
C LEU A 448 -4.83 -19.15 3.86
N GLU A 449 -5.53 -19.07 4.99
CA GLU A 449 -4.92 -18.76 6.30
C GLU A 449 -3.83 -19.77 6.67
N ILE A 450 -4.12 -21.07 6.51
CA ILE A 450 -3.17 -22.13 6.82
C ILE A 450 -2.00 -22.11 5.85
N PHE A 451 -2.24 -21.84 4.56
CA PHE A 451 -1.17 -21.70 3.58
C PHE A 451 -0.25 -20.51 3.92
N ARG A 452 -0.81 -19.35 4.29
CA ARG A 452 -0.02 -18.19 4.75
C ARG A 452 0.81 -18.52 5.99
N TYR A 453 0.24 -19.23 6.95
CA TYR A 453 0.99 -19.70 8.12
C TYR A 453 2.14 -20.64 7.72
N ALA A 454 1.88 -21.60 6.83
CA ALA A 454 2.86 -22.58 6.42
C ALA A 454 4.01 -21.98 5.61
N ASN A 455 3.72 -21.01 4.73
CA ASN A 455 4.72 -20.20 4.03
C ASN A 455 5.60 -19.43 5.04
N ARG A 456 4.99 -18.68 5.96
CA ARG A 456 5.74 -17.86 6.94
C ARG A 456 6.54 -18.68 7.95
N ARG A 457 5.98 -19.79 8.45
CA ARG A 457 6.58 -20.59 9.54
C ARG A 457 7.59 -21.61 9.05
N TYR A 458 7.28 -22.30 7.96
CA TYR A 458 8.06 -23.45 7.47
C TYR A 458 8.80 -23.15 6.15
N GLY A 459 8.60 -21.96 5.56
CA GLY A 459 9.20 -21.59 4.28
C GLY A 459 8.63 -22.39 3.11
N ILE A 460 7.38 -22.84 3.20
CA ILE A 460 6.73 -23.59 2.11
C ILE A 460 6.40 -22.62 0.97
N ASN A 461 6.82 -22.99 -0.23
CA ASN A 461 6.68 -22.20 -1.46
C ASN A 461 5.97 -22.96 -2.58
N LEU A 462 5.65 -24.25 -2.41
CA LEU A 462 4.77 -25.01 -3.30
C LEU A 462 3.47 -25.40 -2.58
N PHE A 463 2.33 -24.95 -3.10
CA PHE A 463 1.01 -25.29 -2.56
C PHE A 463 0.19 -26.03 -3.60
N ILE A 464 -0.43 -27.13 -3.19
CA ILE A 464 -1.20 -28.00 -4.08
C ILE A 464 -2.62 -28.15 -3.55
N ILE A 465 -3.62 -27.98 -4.42
CA ILE A 465 -5.03 -28.14 -4.09
C ILE A 465 -5.64 -29.17 -5.03
N ASP A 466 -6.05 -30.33 -4.49
CA ASP A 466 -6.71 -31.42 -5.22
C ASP A 466 -8.05 -31.77 -4.55
N SER A 467 -9.20 -31.27 -5.01
CA SER A 467 -9.45 -30.46 -6.22
C SER A 467 -10.28 -29.21 -5.92
N LEU A 468 -10.38 -28.29 -6.89
CA LEU A 468 -11.18 -27.06 -6.80
C LEU A 468 -12.62 -27.32 -6.29
N MET A 469 -13.25 -28.40 -6.74
CA MET A 469 -14.65 -28.75 -6.43
C MET A 469 -14.89 -29.10 -4.96
N LYS A 470 -13.83 -29.26 -4.17
CA LYS A 470 -13.91 -29.55 -2.75
C LYS A 470 -13.58 -28.36 -1.86
N CYS A 471 -13.36 -27.18 -2.45
CA CYS A 471 -13.07 -25.93 -1.72
C CYS A 471 -14.32 -25.20 -1.19
N GLY A 472 -15.47 -25.90 -1.11
CA GLY A 472 -16.72 -25.33 -0.59
C GLY A 472 -17.45 -24.40 -1.54
N LEU A 473 -17.17 -24.54 -2.83
CA LEU A 473 -17.80 -23.78 -3.90
C LEU A 473 -18.77 -24.70 -4.64
N ALA A 474 -20.00 -24.24 -4.83
CA ALA A 474 -20.97 -24.96 -5.65
C ALA A 474 -20.55 -24.93 -7.14
N ASP A 475 -20.99 -25.91 -7.91
CA ASP A 475 -20.67 -26.04 -9.34
C ASP A 475 -21.13 -24.81 -10.14
N ASP A 476 -22.28 -24.24 -9.76
CA ASP A 476 -22.94 -23.07 -10.34
C ASP A 476 -22.57 -21.74 -9.67
N ASP A 477 -21.75 -21.78 -8.60
CA ASP A 477 -21.23 -20.58 -7.93
C ASP A 477 -20.02 -20.00 -8.68
N TYR A 478 -20.28 -19.45 -9.87
CA TYR A 478 -19.24 -18.86 -10.72
C TYR A 478 -18.55 -17.65 -10.07
N ASN A 479 -19.27 -16.89 -9.24
CA ASN A 479 -18.73 -15.72 -8.55
C ASN A 479 -17.81 -16.13 -7.39
N GLY A 480 -18.19 -17.15 -6.61
CA GLY A 480 -17.33 -17.72 -5.57
C GLY A 480 -16.09 -18.37 -6.15
N GLN A 481 -16.20 -19.07 -7.29
CA GLN A 481 -15.05 -19.58 -8.04
C GLN A 481 -14.11 -18.46 -8.48
N LYS A 482 -14.63 -17.39 -9.09
CA LYS A 482 -13.81 -16.23 -9.46
C LYS A 482 -13.11 -15.62 -8.24
N SER A 483 -13.87 -15.36 -7.17
CA SER A 483 -13.34 -14.75 -5.94
C SER A 483 -12.24 -15.60 -5.30
N PHE A 484 -12.37 -16.93 -5.36
CA PHE A 484 -11.35 -17.85 -4.89
C PHE A 484 -10.10 -17.83 -5.77
N MET A 485 -10.25 -17.78 -7.10
CA MET A 485 -9.13 -17.63 -8.02
C MET A 485 -8.39 -16.31 -7.80
N ASP A 486 -9.10 -15.19 -7.63
CA ASP A 486 -8.51 -13.90 -7.28
C ASP A 486 -7.73 -13.99 -5.95
N ALA A 487 -8.30 -14.66 -4.94
CA ALA A 487 -7.63 -14.85 -3.66
C ALA A 487 -6.38 -15.75 -3.74
N LEU A 488 -6.35 -16.73 -4.65
CA LEU A 488 -5.15 -17.53 -4.96
C LEU A 488 -4.10 -16.69 -5.69
N CYS A 489 -4.49 -15.82 -6.62
CA CYS A 489 -3.59 -14.88 -7.31
C CYS A 489 -2.97 -13.88 -6.32
N ASP A 490 -3.76 -13.35 -5.40
CA ASP A 490 -3.28 -12.53 -4.30
C ASP A 490 -2.30 -13.28 -3.41
N PHE A 491 -2.61 -14.53 -3.07
CA PHE A 491 -1.76 -15.36 -2.23
C PHE A 491 -0.41 -15.65 -2.90
N LYS A 492 -0.39 -16.15 -4.15
CA LYS A 492 0.85 -16.48 -4.87
C LYS A 492 1.77 -15.27 -4.99
N ASN A 493 1.21 -14.09 -5.33
CA ASN A 493 1.97 -12.87 -5.57
C ASN A 493 2.53 -12.29 -4.27
N LYS A 494 1.75 -12.30 -3.17
CA LYS A 494 2.19 -11.77 -1.87
C LYS A 494 3.19 -12.67 -1.15
N THR A 495 3.30 -13.93 -1.53
CA THR A 495 4.12 -14.94 -0.82
C THR A 495 5.22 -15.54 -1.69
N SER A 496 5.37 -15.06 -2.93
CA SER A 496 6.28 -15.61 -3.94
C SER A 496 6.18 -17.13 -4.09
N SER A 497 4.98 -17.69 -3.92
CA SER A 497 4.75 -19.14 -3.92
C SER A 497 4.16 -19.61 -5.24
N HIS A 498 4.45 -20.86 -5.63
CA HIS A 498 3.77 -21.54 -6.73
C HIS A 498 2.55 -22.29 -6.21
N VAL A 499 1.43 -22.18 -6.91
CA VAL A 499 0.19 -22.91 -6.59
C VAL A 499 -0.16 -23.83 -7.75
N ILE A 500 -0.43 -25.11 -7.46
CA ILE A 500 -1.01 -26.06 -8.41
C ILE A 500 -2.44 -26.36 -8.00
N LEU A 501 -3.40 -26.08 -8.88
CA LEU A 501 -4.82 -26.32 -8.65
C LEU A 501 -5.34 -27.36 -9.63
N VAL A 502 -5.84 -28.48 -9.10
CA VAL A 502 -6.46 -29.54 -9.90
C VAL A 502 -7.91 -29.17 -10.22
N THR A 503 -8.25 -29.26 -11.49
CA THR A 503 -9.59 -29.01 -12.02
C THR A 503 -10.07 -30.19 -12.86
N HIS A 504 -11.39 -30.27 -13.05
CA HIS A 504 -12.01 -31.31 -13.89
C HIS A 504 -12.44 -30.72 -15.23
N SER A 505 -12.47 -31.55 -16.27
CA SER A 505 -13.04 -31.16 -17.56
C SER A 505 -14.58 -31.24 -17.52
N ARG A 506 -15.24 -30.48 -18.40
CA ARG A 506 -16.68 -30.60 -18.68
C ARG A 506 -16.96 -31.99 -19.27
N LYS A 507 -18.19 -32.47 -19.12
CA LYS A 507 -18.61 -33.72 -19.76
C LYS A 507 -18.64 -33.52 -21.28
N SER A 508 -17.79 -34.24 -22.00
CA SER A 508 -17.81 -34.36 -23.46
C SER A 508 -18.63 -35.58 -23.90
N GLU A 509 -18.99 -35.64 -25.18
CA GLU A 509 -19.65 -36.83 -25.77
C GLU A 509 -18.73 -38.05 -25.80
N SER A 510 -17.41 -37.84 -25.80
CA SER A 510 -16.39 -38.88 -25.92
C SER A 510 -15.08 -38.46 -25.25
N GLU A 511 -14.31 -39.46 -24.79
CA GLU A 511 -12.96 -39.29 -24.23
C GLU A 511 -11.86 -39.69 -25.23
N GLU A 512 -12.21 -39.87 -26.50
CA GLU A 512 -11.30 -40.39 -27.53
C GLU A 512 -10.27 -39.38 -28.05
N LYS A 513 -10.43 -38.10 -27.70
CA LYS A 513 -9.52 -37.01 -28.05
C LYS A 513 -9.17 -36.19 -26.80
N PRO A 514 -8.00 -35.53 -26.77
CA PRO A 514 -7.65 -34.59 -25.72
C PRO A 514 -8.67 -33.44 -25.63
N THR A 515 -8.96 -33.00 -24.40
CA THR A 515 -9.69 -31.75 -24.14
C THR A 515 -8.77 -30.54 -24.36
N GLY A 516 -9.36 -29.36 -24.57
CA GLY A 516 -8.64 -28.09 -24.70
C GLY A 516 -8.98 -27.10 -23.58
N LYS A 517 -8.41 -25.89 -23.66
CA LYS A 517 -8.63 -24.80 -22.69
C LYS A 517 -10.11 -24.50 -22.40
N MET A 518 -10.97 -24.59 -23.41
CA MET A 518 -12.41 -24.27 -23.28
C MET A 518 -13.22 -25.36 -22.56
N ASP A 519 -12.63 -26.53 -22.36
CA ASP A 519 -13.29 -27.67 -21.73
C ASP A 519 -13.11 -27.70 -20.20
N VAL A 520 -12.40 -26.74 -19.61
CA VAL A 520 -12.27 -26.65 -18.15
C VAL A 520 -13.63 -26.38 -17.52
N LYS A 521 -14.02 -27.19 -16.51
CA LYS A 521 -15.28 -27.04 -15.79
C LYS A 521 -15.22 -25.85 -14.82
N GLY A 522 -16.31 -25.09 -14.76
CA GLY A 522 -16.46 -23.93 -13.89
C GLY A 522 -16.44 -22.61 -14.66
N SER A 523 -16.20 -21.52 -13.93
CA SER A 523 -16.12 -20.15 -14.46
C SER A 523 -14.97 -19.99 -15.45
N GLY A 524 -15.16 -19.23 -16.53
CA GLY A 524 -14.09 -18.89 -17.49
C GLY A 524 -12.92 -18.17 -16.82
N SER A 525 -13.19 -17.44 -15.73
CA SER A 525 -12.16 -16.78 -14.91
C SER A 525 -11.09 -17.74 -14.39
N ILE A 526 -11.39 -19.03 -14.23
CA ILE A 526 -10.42 -20.04 -13.78
C ILE A 526 -9.24 -20.11 -14.75
N THR A 527 -9.52 -20.27 -16.04
CA THR A 527 -8.47 -20.37 -17.07
C THR A 527 -7.91 -19.01 -17.45
N ASP A 528 -8.66 -17.92 -17.29
CA ASP A 528 -8.17 -16.56 -17.56
C ASP A 528 -7.16 -16.09 -16.50
N LEU A 529 -7.43 -16.33 -15.22
CA LEU A 529 -6.59 -15.90 -14.10
C LEU A 529 -5.35 -16.77 -13.90
N ALA A 530 -5.43 -18.08 -14.20
CA ALA A 530 -4.26 -18.96 -14.11
C ALA A 530 -3.12 -18.50 -15.02
N ASP A 531 -1.87 -18.74 -14.63
CA ASP A 531 -0.70 -18.44 -15.45
C ASP A 531 -0.45 -19.56 -16.45
N ASN A 532 -0.59 -20.81 -15.98
CA ASN A 532 -0.32 -22.01 -16.77
C ASN A 532 -1.50 -22.97 -16.78
N LEU A 533 -1.71 -23.71 -17.87
CA LEU A 533 -2.72 -24.76 -17.96
C LEU A 533 -2.13 -26.03 -18.60
N PHE A 534 -2.06 -27.09 -17.80
CA PHE A 534 -1.77 -28.44 -18.27
C PHE A 534 -3.04 -29.28 -18.40
N ILE A 535 -3.11 -30.09 -19.45
CA ILE A 535 -4.16 -31.09 -19.66
C ILE A 535 -3.51 -32.46 -19.85
N ILE A 536 -3.84 -33.42 -18.98
CA ILE A 536 -3.46 -34.82 -19.15
C ILE A 536 -4.59 -35.60 -19.83
N TRP A 537 -4.25 -36.30 -20.91
CA TRP A 537 -5.16 -37.19 -21.63
C TRP A 537 -4.55 -38.58 -21.80
N ARG A 538 -5.34 -39.62 -21.50
CA ARG A 538 -4.98 -41.03 -21.74
C ARG A 538 -5.66 -41.53 -23.01
N ASN A 539 -4.89 -42.19 -23.86
CA ASN A 539 -5.40 -42.72 -25.11
C ASN A 539 -6.20 -44.01 -24.89
N LYS A 540 -7.50 -43.87 -24.60
CA LYS A 540 -8.42 -45.00 -24.38
C LYS A 540 -8.59 -45.90 -25.59
N ARG A 541 -8.38 -45.38 -26.80
CA ARG A 541 -8.41 -46.18 -28.04
C ARG A 541 -7.22 -47.14 -28.10
N ARG A 542 -6.01 -46.65 -27.81
CA ARG A 542 -4.81 -47.49 -27.65
C ARG A 542 -4.95 -48.52 -26.53
N GLU A 543 -5.47 -48.13 -25.36
CA GLU A 543 -5.67 -49.06 -24.24
C GLU A 543 -6.59 -50.23 -24.61
N ARG A 544 -7.70 -49.97 -25.31
CA ARG A 544 -8.62 -51.03 -25.78
C ARG A 544 -7.97 -51.93 -26.84
N ALA A 545 -7.19 -51.36 -27.76
CA ALA A 545 -6.46 -52.15 -28.76
C ALA A 545 -5.41 -53.05 -28.09
N LEU A 546 -4.68 -52.55 -27.09
CA LEU A 546 -3.74 -53.35 -26.30
C LEU A 546 -4.44 -54.49 -25.56
N GLN A 547 -5.60 -54.23 -24.94
CA GLN A 547 -6.37 -55.28 -24.26
C GLN A 547 -6.81 -56.40 -25.22
N LYS A 548 -7.24 -56.05 -26.43
CA LYS A 548 -7.57 -57.03 -27.46
C LYS A 548 -6.36 -57.85 -27.89
N LEU A 549 -5.21 -57.21 -28.07
CA LEU A 549 -3.96 -57.87 -28.40
C LEU A 549 -3.52 -58.83 -27.28
N GLU A 550 -3.55 -58.39 -26.02
CA GLU A 550 -3.24 -59.21 -24.83
C GLU A 550 -4.22 -60.40 -24.71
N ALA A 551 -5.48 -60.22 -25.10
CA ALA A 551 -6.49 -61.28 -25.17
C ALA A 551 -6.39 -62.15 -26.43
N SER A 552 -5.33 -62.02 -27.24
CA SER A 552 -5.10 -62.77 -28.49
C SER A 552 -6.21 -62.61 -29.54
N GLN A 553 -6.90 -61.46 -29.57
CA GLN A 553 -7.92 -61.15 -30.57
C GLN A 553 -7.30 -60.48 -31.82
N LEU A 554 -7.90 -60.71 -32.99
CA LEU A 554 -7.52 -60.04 -34.23
C LEU A 554 -7.83 -58.54 -34.16
N LEU A 555 -6.81 -57.71 -34.41
CA LEU A 555 -6.95 -56.26 -34.48
C LEU A 555 -7.35 -55.82 -35.89
N THR A 556 -8.30 -54.89 -35.96
CA THR A 556 -8.58 -54.14 -37.19
C THR A 556 -7.40 -53.24 -37.57
N GLU A 557 -7.33 -52.80 -38.83
CA GLU A 557 -6.29 -51.88 -39.31
C GLU A 557 -6.22 -50.60 -38.46
N LYS A 558 -7.37 -50.02 -38.12
CA LYS A 558 -7.46 -48.84 -37.22
C LYS A 558 -6.92 -49.11 -35.83
N GLU A 559 -7.17 -50.30 -35.28
CA GLU A 559 -6.66 -50.65 -33.94
C GLU A 559 -5.14 -50.83 -33.97
N GLN A 560 -4.58 -51.35 -35.07
CA GLN A 560 -3.12 -51.40 -35.26
C GLN A 560 -2.50 -50.00 -35.37
N GLU A 561 -3.20 -49.04 -35.98
CA GLU A 561 -2.78 -47.64 -35.98
C GLU A 561 -2.81 -47.02 -34.57
N TYR A 562 -3.85 -47.28 -33.77
CA TYR A 562 -3.92 -46.79 -32.39
C TYR A 562 -2.77 -47.30 -31.52
N LEU A 563 -2.24 -48.49 -31.78
CA LEU A 563 -1.05 -49.00 -31.08
C LEU A 563 0.23 -48.21 -31.38
N LYS A 564 0.27 -47.42 -32.45
CA LYS A 564 1.40 -46.55 -32.81
C LYS A 564 1.26 -45.14 -32.21
N GLU A 565 0.05 -44.73 -31.82
CA GLU A 565 -0.21 -43.44 -31.18
C GLU A 565 0.33 -43.39 -29.74
N PRO A 566 0.68 -42.23 -29.17
CA PRO A 566 1.12 -42.11 -27.78
C PRO A 566 0.12 -42.70 -26.77
N ALA A 567 0.64 -43.32 -25.69
CA ALA A 567 -0.17 -43.89 -24.63
C ALA A 567 -0.91 -42.82 -23.80
N SER A 568 -0.24 -41.71 -23.53
CA SER A 568 -0.81 -40.52 -22.90
C SER A 568 -0.15 -39.27 -23.46
N ILE A 569 -0.84 -38.14 -23.36
CA ILE A 569 -0.34 -36.84 -23.81
C ILE A 569 -0.56 -35.84 -22.68
N LEU A 570 0.51 -35.09 -22.35
CA LEU A 570 0.42 -33.91 -21.50
C LEU A 570 0.52 -32.67 -22.40
N CYS A 571 -0.56 -31.88 -22.44
CA CYS A 571 -0.65 -30.66 -23.22
C CYS A 571 -0.43 -29.45 -22.32
N LEU A 572 0.47 -28.53 -22.70
CA LEU A 572 0.55 -27.18 -22.17
C LEU A 572 -0.25 -26.26 -23.08
N GLU A 573 -1.44 -25.86 -22.62
CA GLU A 573 -2.45 -25.10 -23.39
C GLU A 573 -2.50 -23.62 -23.00
N LYS A 574 -1.66 -23.22 -22.04
CA LYS A 574 -1.45 -21.83 -21.65
C LYS A 574 -0.13 -21.72 -20.91
N GLN A 575 0.69 -20.73 -21.25
CA GLN A 575 1.85 -20.30 -20.47
C GLN A 575 1.95 -18.78 -20.55
N ARG A 576 1.65 -18.08 -19.44
CA ARG A 576 1.67 -16.60 -19.40
C ARG A 576 3.09 -16.04 -19.42
N ASN A 577 3.99 -16.65 -18.66
CA ASN A 577 5.38 -16.19 -18.51
C ASN A 577 6.35 -17.22 -19.14
N GLY A 578 7.41 -16.74 -19.77
CA GLY A 578 8.35 -17.53 -20.58
C GLY A 578 8.30 -17.13 -22.05
N GLU A 579 8.84 -17.96 -22.94
CA GLU A 579 8.90 -17.68 -24.39
C GLU A 579 7.59 -17.99 -25.15
N GLY A 580 6.48 -18.22 -24.44
CA GLY A 580 5.16 -18.44 -25.04
C GLY A 580 4.99 -19.80 -25.74
N TRP A 581 5.83 -20.81 -25.45
CA TRP A 581 5.65 -22.15 -26.00
C TRP A 581 4.38 -22.82 -25.45
N GLU A 582 3.52 -23.27 -26.36
CA GLU A 582 2.36 -24.12 -26.09
C GLU A 582 2.50 -25.38 -26.95
N GLY A 583 2.32 -26.56 -26.36
CA GLY A 583 2.65 -27.79 -27.04
C GLY A 583 2.32 -29.04 -26.24
N LYS A 584 2.77 -30.19 -26.75
CA LYS A 584 2.36 -31.51 -26.26
C LYS A 584 3.57 -32.42 -26.14
N ILE A 585 3.65 -33.17 -25.04
CA ILE A 585 4.62 -34.24 -24.88
C ILE A 585 3.90 -35.58 -24.74
N SER A 586 4.50 -36.63 -25.29
CA SER A 586 4.03 -38.01 -25.12
C SER A 586 4.50 -38.55 -23.79
N LEU A 587 3.64 -39.27 -23.08
CA LEU A 587 3.93 -39.88 -21.80
C LEU A 587 3.46 -41.34 -21.75
N TYR A 588 4.17 -42.15 -20.97
CA TYR A 588 3.91 -43.57 -20.79
C TYR A 588 3.85 -43.87 -19.29
N LEU A 589 2.69 -44.34 -18.80
CA LEU A 589 2.53 -44.65 -17.39
C LEU A 589 3.20 -46.00 -17.08
N ASP A 590 4.26 -45.97 -16.28
CA ASP A 590 4.85 -47.19 -15.75
C ASP A 590 3.88 -47.87 -14.77
N LYS A 591 3.52 -49.12 -15.07
CA LYS A 591 2.50 -49.87 -14.31
C LYS A 591 2.97 -50.21 -12.90
N GLN A 592 4.28 -50.26 -12.63
CA GLN A 592 4.83 -50.66 -11.34
C GLN A 592 4.99 -49.47 -10.39
N ALA A 593 5.71 -48.43 -10.82
CA ALA A 593 6.01 -47.22 -10.08
C ALA A 593 4.86 -46.20 -10.09
N HIS A 594 3.95 -46.26 -11.07
CA HIS A 594 2.96 -45.21 -11.33
C HIS A 594 3.58 -43.84 -11.65
N GLN A 595 4.75 -43.84 -12.28
CA GLN A 595 5.37 -42.63 -12.83
C GLN A 595 5.04 -42.52 -14.32
N PHE A 596 4.78 -41.31 -14.79
CA PHE A 596 4.69 -41.03 -16.22
C PHE A 596 6.10 -40.79 -16.78
N LEU A 597 6.53 -41.64 -17.70
CA LEU A 597 7.83 -41.62 -18.34
C LEU A 597 7.75 -40.92 -19.71
N ALA A 598 8.85 -40.30 -20.14
CA ALA A 598 8.93 -39.65 -21.45
C ALA A 598 8.94 -40.67 -22.61
N GLU A 599 9.42 -41.89 -22.37
CA GLU A 599 9.53 -42.95 -23.36
C GLU A 599 9.15 -44.32 -22.77
N GLU A 600 8.63 -45.22 -23.61
CA GLU A 600 8.04 -46.51 -23.19
C GLU A 600 9.05 -47.48 -22.56
N ASN A 601 10.35 -47.34 -22.87
CA ASN A 601 11.43 -48.26 -22.42
C ASN A 601 12.43 -47.60 -21.45
N THR A 602 12.05 -46.50 -20.81
CA THR A 602 12.91 -45.85 -19.81
C THR A 602 12.65 -46.38 -18.41
N SER A 603 13.65 -46.32 -17.53
CA SER A 603 13.47 -46.71 -16.13
C SER A 603 12.77 -45.59 -15.37
N PRO A 604 11.81 -45.90 -14.47
CA PRO A 604 11.33 -44.92 -13.50
C PRO A 604 12.47 -44.47 -12.56
N TYR A 605 12.30 -43.31 -11.94
CA TYR A 605 13.31 -42.72 -11.07
C TYR A 605 13.02 -43.03 -9.60
N ASN A 606 13.94 -43.68 -8.90
CA ASN A 606 13.78 -43.96 -7.48
C ASN A 606 14.22 -42.73 -6.67
N TYR A 607 13.26 -42.01 -6.09
CA TYR A 607 13.49 -40.75 -5.38
C TYR A 607 14.15 -40.93 -4.02
N ILE A 608 14.08 -42.12 -3.44
CA ILE A 608 14.75 -42.45 -2.17
C ILE A 608 16.22 -42.78 -2.43
N ALA A 609 16.50 -43.54 -3.49
CA ALA A 609 17.87 -43.83 -3.92
C ALA A 609 18.51 -42.67 -4.70
N ASN A 610 17.69 -41.70 -5.15
CA ASN A 610 18.10 -40.56 -5.98
C ASN A 610 18.85 -40.99 -7.26
N MET A 611 18.33 -42.01 -7.94
CA MET A 611 18.88 -42.56 -9.20
C MET A 611 17.79 -43.32 -9.99
N PRO A 612 18.01 -43.61 -11.29
CA PRO A 612 17.14 -44.52 -12.04
C PRO A 612 16.99 -45.88 -11.34
N ASN A 613 15.78 -46.44 -11.35
CA ASN A 613 15.49 -47.70 -10.65
C ASN A 613 16.33 -48.88 -11.18
N SER A 614 16.59 -48.94 -12.48
CA SER A 614 17.49 -49.94 -13.08
C SER A 614 18.88 -49.95 -12.43
N ASP A 615 19.40 -48.76 -12.12
CA ASP A 615 20.73 -48.59 -11.57
C ASP A 615 20.73 -48.99 -10.09
N TYR A 616 19.67 -48.62 -9.36
CA TYR A 616 19.45 -49.06 -8.00
C TYR A 616 19.33 -50.59 -7.90
N ASP A 617 18.55 -51.22 -8.77
CA ASP A 617 18.40 -52.68 -8.81
C ASP A 617 19.75 -53.36 -9.08
N GLN A 618 20.58 -52.80 -9.98
CA GLN A 618 21.91 -53.32 -10.28
C GLN A 618 22.88 -53.18 -9.10
N VAL A 619 22.88 -52.02 -8.42
CA VAL A 619 23.66 -51.79 -7.20
C VAL A 619 23.22 -52.76 -6.10
N TRP A 620 21.92 -52.96 -5.94
CA TRP A 620 21.37 -53.89 -4.95
C TRP A 620 21.78 -55.32 -5.25
N MET A 621 21.67 -55.78 -6.51
CA MET A 621 22.10 -57.13 -6.91
C MET A 621 23.59 -57.37 -6.65
N ASN A 622 24.45 -56.42 -7.01
CA ASN A 622 25.89 -56.53 -6.80
C ASN A 622 26.28 -56.64 -5.32
N ASN A 623 25.49 -56.04 -4.42
CA ASN A 623 25.78 -56.00 -2.99
C ASN A 623 25.12 -57.15 -2.20
N ASN A 624 24.08 -57.79 -2.74
CA ASN A 624 23.25 -58.75 -2.00
C ASN A 624 23.16 -60.15 -2.63
N VAL A 625 23.65 -60.33 -3.85
CA VAL A 625 23.73 -61.64 -4.50
C VAL A 625 25.20 -62.03 -4.60
N SER A 626 25.62 -63.06 -3.87
CA SER A 626 26.96 -63.64 -4.04
C SER A 626 27.07 -64.19 -5.46
N ARG A 627 28.17 -63.86 -6.16
CA ARG A 627 28.56 -64.59 -7.37
C ARG A 627 29.05 -65.97 -6.92
N ASP A 628 28.16 -66.95 -6.94
CA ASP A 628 28.52 -68.36 -6.84
C ASP A 628 29.23 -68.83 -8.13
#